data_AF-A0A0K1JNE4-F1
#
_entry.id   AF-A0A0K1JNE4-F1
#
_cell.length_a   1.000
_cell.length_b   1.000
_cell.length_c   1.000
_cell.angle_alpha   90.00
_cell.angle_beta   90.00
_cell.angle_gamma   90.00
#
_symmetry.space_group_name_H-M   'P 1'
#
loop_
_entity.id
_entity.type
_entity.pdbx_description
1 polymer ?
#
loop_
_entity_poly.entity_id
_entity_poly.type
_entity_poly.pdbx_seq_one_letter_code
_entity_poly.pdbx_strand_id
1 'polypeptide(L)'
;MMYVVRARRATAVSAAVAGVLALSACQQEAPSATLPPRAASVVKTYPVPSRNHTSGTVHYPQSPPVGGNHNPLWINCGIYDKPIPNENAVHSLEHGVVWITYKPNVLSQADLGVLRTLARQPYMLMSPYADQETPVVLTAWGKQLEVQDVRDPHVAAFVKDFLQGPQTPERGAPCSGGYDPEGGSAVV
;
A
#
# COMPACT_ATOMS: atom_id res chain seq x y z
N MET A 1 47.85 55.71 73.67
CA MET A 1 49.14 54.99 73.79
C MET A 1 49.28 54.03 72.62
N MET A 2 50.40 54.11 71.88
CA MET A 2 51.10 53.03 71.14
C MET A 2 50.40 52.33 69.94
N TYR A 3 51.10 51.65 69.01
CA TYR A 3 52.22 51.91 68.07
C TYR A 3 52.35 50.60 67.23
N VAL A 4 52.89 50.69 66.00
CA VAL A 4 53.55 49.62 65.20
C VAL A 4 52.63 48.61 64.46
N VAL A 5 52.53 48.61 63.11
CA VAL A 5 53.40 48.19 61.96
C VAL A 5 53.50 46.66 61.74
N ARG A 6 53.37 46.26 60.45
CA ARG A 6 53.86 45.04 59.73
C ARG A 6 52.84 43.90 59.61
N ALA A 7 52.77 43.12 58.53
CA ALA A 7 53.32 43.15 57.17
C ALA A 7 52.62 42.07 56.31
N ARG A 8 52.69 42.26 54.98
CA ARG A 8 52.54 41.33 53.82
C ARG A 8 52.65 39.83 54.15
N ARG A 9 51.98 38.86 53.49
CA ARG A 9 51.87 38.57 52.03
C ARG A 9 51.05 37.26 51.80
N ALA A 10 50.40 37.16 50.63
CA ALA A 10 49.95 35.94 49.89
C ALA A 10 48.91 35.02 50.59
N THR A 11 47.95 34.37 49.92
CA THR A 11 47.98 33.73 48.59
C THR A 11 46.53 33.55 48.12
N ALA A 12 46.27 33.73 46.82
CA ALA A 12 44.98 33.45 46.21
C ALA A 12 44.70 31.95 46.17
N VAL A 13 43.50 31.52 46.56
CA VAL A 13 42.93 30.23 46.18
C VAL A 13 41.46 30.44 45.84
N SER A 14 41.14 30.02 44.63
CA SER A 14 39.91 30.26 43.88
C SER A 14 38.68 29.60 44.53
N ALA A 15 37.60 30.37 44.70
CA ALA A 15 36.27 29.81 44.92
C ALA A 15 35.61 29.58 43.56
N ALA A 16 35.54 28.33 43.13
CA ALA A 16 34.78 27.92 41.96
C ALA A 16 33.28 28.14 42.26
N VAL A 17 32.66 29.11 41.59
CA VAL A 17 31.22 29.29 41.58
C VAL A 17 30.63 28.25 40.64
N ALA A 18 29.95 27.26 41.19
CA ALA A 18 29.15 26.32 40.42
C ALA A 18 27.92 27.04 39.85
N GLY A 19 28.08 27.66 38.69
CA GLY A 19 26.99 28.18 37.88
C GLY A 19 26.31 27.03 37.13
N VAL A 20 25.12 26.63 37.58
CA VAL A 20 24.24 25.72 36.85
C VAL A 20 23.73 26.48 35.62
N LEU A 21 24.42 26.33 34.49
CA LEU A 21 23.90 26.73 33.19
C LEU A 21 22.89 25.67 32.74
N ALA A 22 21.62 25.97 32.94
CA ALA A 22 20.53 25.20 32.35
C ALA A 22 20.60 25.35 30.83
N LEU A 23 21.22 24.38 30.16
CA LEU A 23 21.06 24.18 28.72
C LEU A 23 19.62 23.71 28.51
N SER A 24 18.71 24.65 28.25
CA SER A 24 17.40 24.35 27.70
C SER A 24 17.59 23.73 26.32
N ALA A 25 17.75 22.41 26.28
CA ALA A 25 17.51 21.63 25.08
C ALA A 25 16.05 21.89 24.70
N CYS A 26 15.84 22.57 23.58
CA CYS A 26 14.55 22.56 22.88
C CYS A 26 14.28 21.11 22.47
N GLN A 27 13.69 20.35 23.38
CA GLN A 27 13.08 19.08 23.05
C GLN A 27 11.87 19.42 22.18
N GLN A 28 12.08 19.50 20.87
CA GLN A 28 10.96 19.38 19.95
C GLN A 28 10.51 17.93 20.06
N GLU A 29 9.58 17.67 20.97
CA GLU A 29 8.68 16.53 20.84
C GLU A 29 8.03 16.71 19.48
N ALA A 30 8.55 15.97 18.49
CA ALA A 30 7.85 15.75 17.24
C ALA A 30 6.43 15.36 17.63
N PRO A 31 5.39 15.97 17.03
CA PRO A 31 4.03 15.59 17.36
C PRO A 31 3.95 14.09 17.15
N SER A 32 3.71 13.36 18.25
CA SER A 32 3.34 11.95 18.17
C SER A 32 2.20 11.89 17.18
N ALA A 33 2.52 11.43 15.97
CA ALA A 33 1.53 11.13 14.97
C ALA A 33 0.74 9.96 15.56
N THR A 34 -0.27 10.28 16.36
CA THR A 34 -1.38 9.40 16.63
C THR A 34 -1.97 9.13 15.26
N LEU A 35 -1.47 8.06 14.62
CA LEU A 35 -2.04 7.56 13.38
C LEU A 35 -3.54 7.42 13.65
N PRO A 36 -4.41 8.06 12.87
CA PRO A 36 -5.85 7.84 13.00
C PRO A 36 -6.11 6.34 12.91
N PRO A 37 -7.14 5.81 13.59
CA PRO A 37 -7.42 4.39 13.63
C PRO A 37 -7.41 3.82 12.21
N ARG A 38 -6.40 2.97 11.97
CA ARG A 38 -6.13 2.13 10.80
C ARG A 38 -7.31 2.08 9.82
N ALA A 39 -7.19 2.71 8.64
CA ALA A 39 -7.69 2.35 7.29
C ALA A 39 -8.99 1.50 7.10
N ALA A 40 -9.81 1.30 8.12
CA ALA A 40 -10.81 0.24 8.22
C ALA A 40 -12.20 0.72 7.81
N SER A 41 -12.34 1.96 7.34
CA SER A 41 -13.64 2.51 6.93
C SER A 41 -13.79 2.78 5.43
N VAL A 42 -12.82 2.40 4.59
CA VAL A 42 -12.92 2.56 3.12
C VAL A 42 -12.85 1.23 2.38
N VAL A 43 -12.11 0.26 2.94
CA VAL A 43 -11.98 -1.08 2.32
C VAL A 43 -13.22 -1.93 2.63
N LYS A 44 -13.95 -2.29 1.58
CA LYS A 44 -15.06 -3.23 1.66
C LYS A 44 -14.51 -4.65 1.78
N THR A 45 -15.16 -5.46 2.63
CA THR A 45 -14.84 -6.88 2.82
C THR A 45 -16.03 -7.72 2.38
N TYR A 46 -15.77 -8.76 1.62
CA TYR A 46 -16.79 -9.66 1.08
C TYR A 46 -16.52 -11.10 1.50
N PRO A 47 -17.55 -11.86 1.91
CA PRO A 47 -17.41 -13.30 2.07
C PRO A 47 -17.21 -13.94 0.69
N VAL A 48 -16.23 -14.83 0.58
CA VAL A 48 -15.96 -15.61 -0.63
C VAL A 48 -16.21 -17.10 -0.30
N PRO A 49 -17.44 -17.60 -0.50
CA PRO A 49 -17.86 -18.92 0.01
C PRO A 49 -17.28 -20.10 -0.78
N SER A 50 -16.71 -19.87 -1.95
CA SER A 50 -16.16 -20.91 -2.81
C SER A 50 -14.92 -20.44 -3.58
N ARG A 51 -14.10 -21.40 -3.99
CA ARG A 51 -12.86 -21.21 -4.76
C ARG A 51 -12.61 -22.37 -5.72
N ASN A 52 -13.68 -22.96 -6.25
CA ASN A 52 -13.54 -24.11 -7.12
C ASN A 52 -13.04 -23.66 -8.50
N HIS A 53 -12.13 -24.44 -9.08
CA HIS A 53 -11.74 -24.26 -10.47
C HIS A 53 -12.87 -24.71 -11.42
N THR A 54 -13.11 -23.91 -12.45
CA THR A 54 -14.10 -24.17 -13.51
C THR A 54 -13.56 -23.71 -14.86
N SER A 55 -13.92 -24.40 -15.93
CA SER A 55 -13.51 -24.06 -17.30
C SER A 55 -14.44 -23.08 -18.01
N GLY A 56 -15.57 -22.71 -17.38
CA GLY A 56 -16.60 -21.85 -17.97
C GLY A 56 -16.67 -20.46 -17.35
N THR A 57 -17.52 -19.62 -17.93
CA THR A 57 -17.83 -18.27 -17.42
C THR A 57 -18.46 -18.34 -16.04
N VAL A 58 -18.05 -17.43 -15.16
CA VAL A 58 -18.57 -17.29 -13.80
C VAL A 58 -19.28 -15.95 -13.66
N HIS A 59 -20.48 -15.98 -13.08
CA HIS A 59 -21.18 -14.76 -12.68
C HIS A 59 -20.71 -14.34 -11.29
N TYR A 60 -20.15 -13.14 -11.19
CA TYR A 60 -19.66 -12.57 -9.94
C TYR A 60 -20.62 -11.49 -9.42
N PRO A 61 -20.85 -11.42 -8.10
CA PRO A 61 -21.69 -10.38 -7.51
C PRO A 61 -21.01 -9.01 -7.43
N GLN A 62 -19.68 -8.94 -7.54
CA GLN A 62 -18.91 -7.70 -7.56
C GLN A 62 -18.30 -7.46 -8.95
N SER A 63 -18.14 -6.19 -9.31
CA SER A 63 -17.55 -5.73 -10.56
C SER A 63 -16.55 -4.59 -10.26
N PRO A 64 -15.23 -4.83 -10.31
CA PRO A 64 -14.55 -6.10 -10.59
C PRO A 64 -14.80 -7.21 -9.55
N PRO A 65 -14.65 -8.49 -9.92
CA PRO A 65 -14.77 -9.62 -8.99
C PRO A 65 -13.71 -9.63 -7.90
N VAL A 66 -14.11 -10.03 -6.68
CA VAL A 66 -13.23 -10.08 -5.48
C VAL A 66 -12.81 -11.49 -5.10
N GLY A 67 -13.24 -12.51 -5.82
CA GLY A 67 -13.06 -13.92 -5.43
C GLY A 67 -14.21 -14.79 -5.95
N GLY A 68 -14.13 -16.10 -5.73
CA GLY A 68 -15.17 -17.06 -6.07
C GLY A 68 -14.63 -18.22 -6.88
N ASN A 69 -15.51 -18.99 -7.52
CA ASN A 69 -15.09 -19.96 -8.52
C ASN A 69 -14.43 -19.25 -9.70
N HIS A 70 -13.43 -19.86 -10.32
CA HIS A 70 -12.59 -19.18 -11.30
C HIS A 70 -11.84 -20.18 -12.20
N ASN A 71 -11.07 -19.69 -13.17
CA ASN A 71 -10.41 -20.53 -14.17
C ASN A 71 -9.27 -21.34 -13.52
N PRO A 72 -8.97 -22.60 -13.90
CA PRO A 72 -7.80 -23.32 -13.39
C PRO A 72 -6.44 -22.70 -13.78
N LEU A 73 -6.40 -21.77 -14.74
CA LEU A 73 -5.20 -21.03 -15.11
C LEU A 73 -5.26 -19.61 -14.52
N TRP A 74 -4.23 -19.21 -13.78
CA TRP A 74 -4.00 -17.80 -13.45
C TRP A 74 -3.58 -17.00 -14.67
N ILE A 75 -3.78 -15.69 -14.65
CA ILE A 75 -3.16 -14.78 -15.63
C ILE A 75 -1.80 -14.33 -15.11
N ASN A 76 -0.84 -14.14 -15.99
CA ASN A 76 0.45 -13.59 -15.61
C ASN A 76 0.28 -12.20 -14.96
N CYS A 77 1.04 -11.92 -13.91
CA CYS A 77 1.09 -10.60 -13.30
C CYS A 77 1.72 -9.60 -14.26
N GLY A 78 1.20 -8.38 -14.24
CA GLY A 78 1.66 -7.34 -15.13
C GLY A 78 0.63 -6.25 -15.37
N ILE A 79 1.01 -5.34 -16.26
CA ILE A 79 0.14 -4.25 -16.68
C ILE A 79 -0.32 -4.54 -18.11
N TYR A 80 -1.63 -4.55 -18.29
CA TYR A 80 -2.33 -4.83 -19.54
C TYR A 80 -3.00 -3.55 -20.05
N ASP A 81 -2.95 -3.33 -21.37
CA ASP A 81 -3.60 -2.21 -22.05
C ASP A 81 -5.04 -2.52 -22.49
N LYS A 82 -5.44 -3.79 -22.41
CA LYS A 82 -6.77 -4.31 -22.74
C LYS A 82 -7.41 -4.97 -21.51
N PRO A 83 -8.75 -5.08 -21.47
CA PRO A 83 -9.43 -5.87 -20.45
C PRO A 83 -8.95 -7.32 -20.48
N ILE A 84 -8.88 -7.92 -19.29
CA ILE A 84 -8.44 -9.31 -19.09
C ILE A 84 -9.62 -10.16 -18.61
N PRO A 85 -9.59 -11.50 -18.81
CA PRO A 85 -10.66 -12.37 -18.34
C PRO A 85 -10.76 -12.38 -16.80
N ASN A 86 -11.97 -12.18 -16.30
CA ASN A 86 -12.26 -12.13 -14.87
C ASN A 86 -11.85 -13.42 -14.15
N GLU A 87 -12.14 -14.57 -14.74
CA GLU A 87 -11.87 -15.88 -14.14
C GLU A 87 -10.36 -16.13 -13.98
N ASN A 88 -9.51 -15.64 -14.89
CA ASN A 88 -8.06 -15.76 -14.75
C ASN A 88 -7.49 -14.72 -13.76
N ALA A 89 -8.05 -13.51 -13.74
CA ALA A 89 -7.70 -12.49 -12.76
C ALA A 89 -8.04 -12.95 -11.33
N VAL A 90 -9.22 -13.55 -11.11
CA VAL A 90 -9.64 -14.08 -9.80
C VAL A 90 -8.72 -15.18 -9.29
N HIS A 91 -8.26 -16.09 -10.15
CA HIS A 91 -7.24 -17.07 -9.77
C HIS A 91 -5.97 -16.36 -9.27
N SER A 92 -5.54 -15.31 -9.97
CA SER A 92 -4.37 -14.54 -9.56
C SER A 92 -4.59 -13.86 -8.20
N LEU A 93 -5.80 -13.39 -7.90
CA LEU A 93 -6.16 -12.90 -6.56
C LEU A 93 -6.02 -14.00 -5.50
N GLU A 94 -6.37 -15.26 -5.83
CA GLU A 94 -6.15 -16.41 -4.93
C GLU A 94 -4.68 -16.62 -4.61
N HIS A 95 -3.78 -16.30 -5.54
CA HIS A 95 -2.32 -16.37 -5.34
C HIS A 95 -1.74 -15.19 -4.56
N GLY A 96 -2.57 -14.18 -4.28
CA GLY A 96 -2.24 -13.01 -3.46
C GLY A 96 -1.86 -11.77 -4.25
N VAL A 97 -2.40 -11.69 -5.46
CA VAL A 97 -2.29 -10.51 -6.31
C VAL A 97 -3.19 -9.38 -5.81
N VAL A 98 -2.72 -8.16 -5.99
CA VAL A 98 -3.60 -6.98 -6.01
C VAL A 98 -3.84 -6.59 -7.47
N TRP A 99 -5.11 -6.55 -7.86
CA TRP A 99 -5.55 -6.12 -9.17
C TRP A 99 -6.05 -4.68 -9.12
N ILE A 100 -5.34 -3.80 -9.82
CA ILE A 100 -5.72 -2.41 -10.06
C ILE A 100 -6.51 -2.35 -11.37
N THR A 101 -7.80 -2.05 -11.29
CA THR A 101 -8.60 -1.74 -12.48
C THR A 101 -8.90 -0.26 -12.57
N TYR A 102 -9.00 0.24 -13.80
CA TYR A 102 -9.35 1.63 -14.05
C TYR A 102 -10.43 1.74 -15.13
N LYS A 103 -11.29 2.75 -15.00
CA LYS A 103 -12.28 3.08 -16.00
C LYS A 103 -11.59 3.72 -17.22
N PRO A 104 -11.71 3.15 -18.42
CA PRO A 104 -11.04 3.69 -19.60
C PRO A 104 -11.56 5.09 -19.95
N ASN A 105 -10.70 5.94 -20.49
CA ASN A 105 -11.01 7.32 -20.94
C ASN A 105 -11.47 8.29 -19.85
N VAL A 106 -11.32 7.94 -18.57
CA VAL A 106 -11.64 8.82 -17.43
C VAL A 106 -10.38 9.45 -16.83
N LEU A 107 -9.29 8.68 -16.73
CA LEU A 107 -8.04 9.13 -16.11
C LEU A 107 -7.12 9.85 -17.09
N SER A 108 -6.40 10.86 -16.59
CA SER A 108 -5.32 11.49 -17.36
C SER A 108 -4.14 10.52 -17.57
N GLN A 109 -3.29 10.79 -18.55
CA GLN A 109 -2.06 10.01 -18.75
C GLN A 109 -1.12 10.07 -17.54
N ALA A 110 -1.10 11.21 -16.82
CA ALA A 110 -0.31 11.35 -15.60
C ALA A 110 -0.83 10.44 -14.49
N ASP A 111 -2.16 10.35 -14.31
CA ASP A 111 -2.77 9.49 -13.29
C ASP A 111 -2.60 8.01 -13.63
N LEU A 112 -2.72 7.63 -14.91
CA LEU A 112 -2.35 6.29 -15.37
C LEU A 112 -0.87 6.00 -15.10
N GLY A 113 0.02 6.98 -15.23
CA GLY A 113 1.44 6.87 -14.88
C GLY A 113 1.68 6.54 -13.39
N VAL A 114 0.88 7.13 -12.50
CA VAL A 114 0.93 6.83 -11.05
C VAL A 114 0.55 5.36 -10.80
N LEU A 115 -0.58 4.92 -11.37
CA LEU A 115 -1.04 3.52 -11.22
C LEU A 115 -0.05 2.52 -11.82
N ARG A 116 0.51 2.82 -12.99
CA ARG A 116 1.54 1.98 -13.63
C ARG A 116 2.77 1.86 -12.76
N THR A 117 3.22 2.96 -12.15
CA THR A 117 4.38 2.94 -11.25
C THR A 117 4.11 2.04 -10.04
N LEU A 118 2.92 2.13 -9.45
CA LEU A 118 2.52 1.28 -8.33
C LEU A 118 2.42 -0.21 -8.73
N ALA A 119 1.97 -0.49 -9.95
CA ALA A 119 1.80 -1.84 -10.48
C ALA A 119 3.10 -2.52 -10.98
N ARG A 120 4.25 -1.84 -10.95
CA ARG A 120 5.54 -2.39 -11.42
C ARG A 120 6.27 -3.33 -10.44
N GLN A 121 5.61 -3.73 -9.37
CA GLN A 121 6.16 -4.67 -8.38
C GLN A 121 5.57 -6.08 -8.56
N PRO A 122 6.24 -7.13 -8.07
CA PRO A 122 5.72 -8.50 -8.13
C PRO A 122 4.32 -8.61 -7.53
N TYR A 123 3.54 -9.57 -8.01
CA TYR A 123 2.16 -9.82 -7.55
C TYR A 123 1.17 -8.67 -7.82
N MET A 124 1.49 -7.74 -8.71
CA MET A 124 0.55 -6.72 -9.17
C MET A 124 -0.02 -7.08 -10.53
N LEU A 125 -1.31 -6.77 -10.68
CA LEU A 125 -2.03 -6.87 -11.93
C LEU A 125 -2.71 -5.53 -12.19
N MET A 126 -2.68 -5.04 -13.43
CA MET A 126 -3.36 -3.81 -13.82
C MET A 126 -4.01 -3.95 -15.18
N SER A 127 -5.27 -3.52 -15.34
CA SER A 127 -5.96 -3.53 -16.63
C SER A 127 -7.10 -2.51 -16.68
N PRO A 128 -7.53 -2.04 -17.86
CA PRO A 128 -8.80 -1.32 -17.97
C PRO A 128 -9.98 -2.25 -17.64
N TYR A 129 -11.04 -1.66 -17.10
CA TYR A 129 -12.30 -2.36 -16.81
C TYR A 129 -13.44 -1.36 -17.05
N ALA A 130 -14.27 -1.59 -18.08
CA ALA A 130 -15.24 -0.59 -18.54
C ALA A 130 -16.43 -0.43 -17.59
N ASP A 131 -16.89 -1.55 -17.01
CA ASP A 131 -18.13 -1.63 -16.26
C ASP A 131 -17.95 -1.32 -14.76
N GLN A 132 -16.81 -0.77 -14.35
CA GLN A 132 -16.63 -0.30 -12.98
C GLN A 132 -17.25 1.10 -12.80
N GLU A 133 -17.85 1.34 -11.64
CA GLU A 133 -18.52 2.61 -11.35
C GLU A 133 -17.52 3.73 -11.06
N THR A 134 -16.53 3.46 -10.23
CA THR A 134 -15.51 4.43 -9.81
C THR A 134 -14.31 4.47 -10.74
N PRO A 135 -13.55 5.59 -10.83
CA PRO A 135 -12.40 5.70 -11.73
C PRO A 135 -11.33 4.64 -11.51
N VAL A 136 -11.09 4.21 -10.27
CA VAL A 136 -10.10 3.20 -9.90
C VAL A 136 -10.64 2.26 -8.83
N VAL A 137 -10.40 0.97 -9.03
CA VAL A 137 -10.70 -0.06 -8.03
C VAL A 137 -9.44 -0.90 -7.79
N LEU A 138 -9.10 -1.10 -6.52
CA LEU A 138 -8.08 -2.05 -6.10
C LEU A 138 -8.77 -3.26 -5.48
N THR A 139 -8.43 -4.45 -5.96
CA THR A 139 -9.04 -5.69 -5.51
C THR A 139 -7.97 -6.68 -5.07
N ALA A 140 -8.20 -7.31 -3.92
CA ALA A 140 -7.49 -8.49 -3.44
C ALA A 140 -8.55 -9.53 -3.04
N TRP A 141 -8.16 -10.77 -2.76
CA TRP A 141 -9.13 -11.80 -2.38
C TRP A 141 -10.03 -11.37 -1.21
N GLY A 142 -11.34 -11.24 -1.47
CA GLY A 142 -12.36 -10.80 -0.51
C GLY A 142 -12.27 -9.34 -0.06
N LYS A 143 -11.44 -8.50 -0.70
CA LYS A 143 -11.16 -7.12 -0.29
C LYS A 143 -11.22 -6.18 -1.49
N GLN A 144 -11.89 -5.05 -1.34
CA GLN A 144 -11.99 -4.06 -2.41
C GLN A 144 -11.92 -2.64 -1.88
N LEU A 145 -11.20 -1.80 -2.60
CA LEU A 145 -11.12 -0.37 -2.39
C LEU A 145 -11.49 0.34 -3.69
N GLU A 146 -12.48 1.22 -3.62
CA GLU A 146 -12.91 2.06 -4.73
C GLU A 146 -12.50 3.51 -4.45
N VAL A 147 -11.83 4.18 -5.37
CA VAL A 147 -11.36 5.56 -5.19
C VAL A 147 -11.63 6.42 -6.42
N GLN A 148 -11.82 7.72 -6.16
CA GLN A 148 -12.00 8.75 -7.20
C GLN A 148 -10.66 9.32 -7.67
N ASP A 149 -9.63 9.31 -6.82
CA ASP A 149 -8.31 9.87 -7.10
C ASP A 149 -7.22 8.81 -6.88
N VAL A 150 -6.30 8.69 -7.84
CA VAL A 150 -5.14 7.80 -7.78
C VAL A 150 -4.17 8.15 -6.64
N ARG A 151 -4.23 9.40 -6.13
CA ARG A 151 -3.40 9.90 -5.02
C ARG A 151 -4.04 9.71 -3.65
N ASP A 152 -5.21 9.09 -3.58
CA ASP A 152 -5.82 8.75 -2.29
C ASP A 152 -4.83 7.92 -1.45
N PRO A 153 -4.50 8.34 -0.21
CA PRO A 153 -3.51 7.65 0.62
C PRO A 153 -3.89 6.18 0.91
N HIS A 154 -5.18 5.82 0.81
CA HIS A 154 -5.63 4.44 0.98
C HIS A 154 -5.19 3.52 -0.17
N VAL A 155 -4.85 4.04 -1.35
CA VAL A 155 -4.35 3.24 -2.48
C VAL A 155 -3.05 2.53 -2.09
N ALA A 156 -2.07 3.28 -1.59
CA ALA A 156 -0.81 2.72 -1.15
C ALA A 156 -0.98 1.83 0.10
N ALA A 157 -1.86 2.22 1.03
CA ALA A 157 -2.18 1.42 2.20
C ALA A 157 -2.82 0.07 1.85
N PHE A 158 -3.71 0.03 0.85
CA PHE A 158 -4.35 -1.19 0.39
C PHE A 158 -3.32 -2.17 -0.18
N VAL A 159 -2.43 -1.70 -1.06
CA VAL A 159 -1.37 -2.55 -1.61
C VAL A 159 -0.49 -3.08 -0.48
N LYS A 160 -0.08 -2.22 0.47
CA LYS A 160 0.73 -2.64 1.62
C LYS A 160 0.06 -3.72 2.47
N ASP A 161 -1.25 -3.60 2.72
CA ASP A 161 -1.97 -4.48 3.64
C ASP A 161 -2.42 -5.80 2.98
N PHE A 162 -2.69 -5.78 1.67
CA PHE A 162 -3.36 -6.90 0.99
C PHE A 162 -2.53 -7.58 -0.10
N LEU A 163 -1.48 -6.95 -0.63
CA LEU A 163 -0.55 -7.62 -1.54
C LEU A 163 0.16 -8.74 -0.78
N GLN A 164 -0.02 -9.99 -1.24
CA GLN A 164 0.45 -11.16 -0.51
C GLN A 164 0.01 -11.12 0.98
N GLY A 165 -1.23 -10.69 1.24
CA GLY A 165 -1.77 -10.57 2.59
C GLY A 165 -2.29 -11.89 3.17
N PRO A 166 -2.65 -11.94 4.47
CA PRO A 166 -3.13 -13.16 5.12
C PRO A 166 -4.54 -13.60 4.69
N GLN A 167 -5.30 -12.74 4.01
CA GLN A 167 -6.61 -13.07 3.44
C GLN A 167 -6.54 -13.96 2.20
N THR A 168 -5.34 -14.09 1.63
CA THR A 168 -5.10 -14.82 0.39
C THR A 168 -5.09 -16.33 0.64
N PRO A 169 -5.92 -17.12 -0.07
CA PRO A 169 -5.99 -18.56 0.15
C PRO A 169 -4.73 -19.34 -0.26
N GLU A 170 -4.07 -18.97 -1.37
CA GLU A 170 -2.86 -19.63 -1.89
C GLU A 170 -1.68 -18.66 -1.98
N ARG A 171 -1.46 -17.95 -0.87
CA ARG A 171 -0.42 -16.93 -0.77
C ARG A 171 0.94 -17.44 -1.25
N GLY A 172 1.51 -16.73 -2.21
CA GLY A 172 2.86 -16.99 -2.74
C GLY A 172 2.90 -18.00 -3.89
N ALA A 173 1.74 -18.53 -4.32
CA ALA A 173 1.67 -19.31 -5.55
C ALA A 173 2.13 -18.48 -6.77
N PRO A 174 2.54 -19.12 -7.88
CA PRO A 174 3.14 -18.40 -9.01
C PRO A 174 2.20 -17.37 -9.63
N CYS A 175 2.71 -16.20 -9.97
CA CYS A 175 1.99 -15.23 -10.79
C CYS A 175 2.60 -15.06 -12.19
N SER A 176 3.25 -16.12 -12.67
CA SER A 176 3.90 -16.18 -13.98
C SER A 176 3.85 -17.59 -14.53
N GLY A 177 3.93 -17.77 -15.84
CA GLY A 177 3.82 -19.09 -16.48
C GLY A 177 2.38 -19.61 -16.58
N GLY A 178 1.39 -18.74 -16.37
CA GLY A 178 -0.02 -19.01 -16.59
C GLY A 178 -0.51 -18.51 -17.94
N TYR A 179 -1.79 -18.15 -18.01
CA TYR A 179 -2.42 -17.54 -19.17
C TYR A 179 -1.80 -16.19 -19.52
N ASP A 180 -1.57 -15.96 -20.80
CA ASP A 180 -1.12 -14.69 -21.36
C ASP A 180 -2.00 -14.32 -22.56
N PRO A 181 -2.87 -13.30 -22.46
CA PRO A 181 -3.70 -12.89 -23.60
C PRO A 181 -2.83 -12.28 -24.70
N GLU A 182 -3.03 -12.73 -25.95
CA GLU A 182 -2.27 -12.24 -27.11
C GLU A 182 -2.30 -10.70 -27.22
N GLY A 183 -1.12 -10.09 -27.18
CA GLY A 183 -0.92 -8.64 -27.28
C GLY A 183 -0.89 -7.88 -25.95
N GLY A 184 -0.98 -8.56 -24.81
CA GLY A 184 -0.86 -7.99 -23.48
C GLY A 184 0.45 -8.39 -22.81
N SER A 185 1.61 -8.02 -23.38
CA SER A 185 2.86 -8.18 -22.62
C SER A 185 2.72 -7.43 -21.30
N ALA A 186 2.92 -8.13 -20.18
CA ALA A 186 3.22 -7.50 -18.92
C ALA A 186 4.36 -6.51 -19.19
N VAL A 187 4.06 -5.21 -19.22
CA VAL A 187 5.07 -4.17 -19.42
C VAL A 187 5.89 -4.02 -18.15
N VAL A 188 6.62 -5.07 -17.77
CA VAL A 188 7.59 -5.05 -16.67
C VAL A 188 8.89 -4.47 -17.20
#